data_AF-A0A971R1I3-F1
#
_entry.id   AF-A0A971R1I3-F1
#
_cell.length_a   1.000
_cell.length_b   1.000
_cell.length_c   1.000
_cell.angle_alpha   90.00
_cell.angle_beta   90.00
_cell.angle_gamma   90.00
#
_symmetry.space_group_name_H-M   'P 1'
#
loop_
_entity.id
_entity.type
_entity.pdbx_description
1 polymer ?
#
loop_
_entity_poly.entity_id
_entity_poly.type
_entity_poly.pdbx_seq_one_letter_code
_entity_poly.pdbx_strand_id
1 'polypeptide(L)'
;MRKKWFIIQTYSGLENSIREAIQTKIESFGFSHLFGKILVPEETKLDRANAAAEKHIIPANARLLVKENQDVAKGEPVAEELEIKVKNDGAIAEVKNYRVIFIETADRRYTKTYYIPESAKIETGVKTGARIRQGMPLAKSGEYFCELDGKIVYTQKMKRVVIERVNGEEDVYLIHPDSCDMRLVKRGTAVKRGDVLGDSRKVTSKTEGRIELSELPGRKEIKIFKIIRTRLYPGYVFIEMIMNEETLNLV
;
A
#
# COMPACT_ATOMS: atom_id res chain seq x y z
N MET A 1 41.35 -9.49 18.70
CA MET A 1 40.58 -8.75 19.73
C MET A 1 39.10 -8.75 19.36
N ARG A 2 38.20 -8.70 20.34
CA ARG A 2 36.75 -8.68 20.11
C ARG A 2 36.27 -7.22 20.03
N LYS A 3 35.37 -6.93 19.07
CA LYS A 3 34.71 -5.63 18.96
C LYS A 3 33.86 -5.36 20.21
N LYS A 4 33.85 -4.11 20.66
CA LYS A 4 33.03 -3.63 21.79
C LYS A 4 32.26 -2.39 21.35
N TRP A 5 31.15 -2.11 22.03
CA TRP A 5 30.38 -0.90 21.83
C TRP A 5 31.01 0.27 22.58
N PHE A 6 31.11 1.40 21.89
CA PHE A 6 31.55 2.68 22.41
C PHE A 6 30.54 3.76 22.02
N ILE A 7 30.60 4.86 22.74
CA ILE A 7 29.74 6.01 22.55
C ILE A 7 30.62 7.19 22.14
N ILE A 8 30.31 7.78 20.99
CA ILE A 8 30.90 9.03 20.53
C ILE A 8 29.93 10.15 20.89
N GLN A 9 30.44 11.16 21.59
CA GLN A 9 29.68 12.37 21.90
C GLN A 9 29.82 13.37 20.75
N THR A 10 28.70 13.93 20.31
CA THR A 10 28.60 14.92 19.24
C THR A 10 27.69 16.06 19.69
N TYR A 11 27.70 17.16 18.94
CA TYR A 11 26.63 18.15 19.10
C TYR A 11 25.29 17.57 18.65
N SER A 12 24.24 17.84 19.41
CA SER A 12 22.87 17.49 19.05
C SER A 12 22.51 18.12 17.71
N GLY A 13 22.12 17.29 16.75
CA GLY A 13 21.84 17.70 15.36
C GLY A 13 22.73 16.96 14.37
N LEU A 14 23.99 16.71 14.74
CA LEU A 14 25.06 16.25 13.84
C LEU A 14 25.27 14.73 13.82
N GLU A 15 24.55 13.95 14.62
CA GLU A 15 24.76 12.51 14.84
C GLU A 15 24.75 11.71 13.53
N ASN A 16 23.79 11.99 12.63
CA ASN A 16 23.71 11.31 11.33
C ASN A 16 24.87 11.72 10.41
N SER A 17 25.24 13.00 10.39
CA SER A 17 26.39 13.49 9.62
C SER A 17 27.71 12.91 10.13
N ILE A 18 27.87 12.78 11.45
CA ILE A 18 29.04 12.16 12.07
C ILE A 18 29.09 10.66 11.75
N ARG A 19 27.95 9.95 11.85
CA ARG A 19 27.86 8.54 11.42
C ARG A 19 28.33 8.37 9.97
N GLU A 20 27.83 9.20 9.05
CA GLU A 20 28.20 9.14 7.63
C GLU A 20 29.67 9.49 7.39
N ALA A 21 30.20 10.50 8.09
CA ALA A 21 31.61 10.88 7.99
C ALA A 21 32.54 9.77 8.50
N ILE A 22 32.20 9.14 9.63
CA ILE A 22 32.97 8.01 10.18
C ILE A 22 32.92 6.82 9.22
N GLN A 23 31.73 6.47 8.70
CA GLN A 23 31.57 5.38 7.73
C GLN A 23 32.45 5.61 6.48
N THR A 24 32.42 6.83 5.93
CA THR A 24 33.22 7.22 4.76
C THR A 24 34.72 7.12 5.04
N LYS A 25 35.18 7.57 6.22
CA LYS A 25 36.59 7.43 6.64
C LYS A 25 36.98 5.95 6.75
N ILE A 26 36.18 5.13 7.41
CA ILE A 26 36.45 3.69 7.60
C ILE A 26 36.67 3.00 6.24
N GLU A 27 35.81 3.29 5.26
CA GLU A 27 35.92 2.76 3.91
C GLU A 27 37.18 3.27 3.20
N SER A 28 37.48 4.57 3.32
CA SER A 28 38.64 5.20 2.68
C SER A 28 39.99 4.68 3.20
N PHE A 29 40.08 4.38 4.49
CA PHE A 29 41.30 3.84 5.11
C PHE A 29 41.37 2.30 5.09
N GLY A 30 40.35 1.60 4.56
CA GLY A 30 40.33 0.13 4.52
C GLY A 30 40.14 -0.53 5.90
N PHE A 31 39.61 0.19 6.88
CA PHE A 31 39.49 -0.26 8.28
C PHE A 31 38.19 -1.02 8.58
N SER A 32 37.41 -1.42 7.57
CA SER A 32 36.12 -2.11 7.75
C SER A 32 36.20 -3.37 8.62
N HIS A 33 37.38 -4.02 8.70
CA HIS A 33 37.60 -5.18 9.56
C HIS A 33 37.66 -4.83 11.06
N LEU A 34 38.09 -3.61 11.41
CA LEU A 34 38.20 -3.11 12.79
C LEU A 34 36.86 -2.58 13.34
N PHE A 35 35.98 -2.13 12.46
CA PHE A 35 34.68 -1.55 12.82
C PHE A 35 33.51 -2.51 12.58
N GLY A 36 32.45 -2.36 13.35
CA GLY A 36 31.18 -3.06 13.24
C GLY A 36 30.07 -2.08 12.85
N LYS A 37 28.94 -2.16 13.55
CA LYS A 37 27.80 -1.28 13.30
C LYS A 37 28.03 0.13 13.89
N ILE A 38 27.58 1.15 13.16
CA ILE A 38 27.45 2.53 13.66
C ILE A 38 25.96 2.88 13.68
N LEU A 39 25.46 3.29 14.84
CA LEU A 39 24.03 3.49 15.08
C LEU A 39 23.79 4.87 15.70
N VAL A 40 22.76 5.56 15.23
CA VAL A 40 22.15 6.67 15.95
C VAL A 40 20.92 6.11 16.65
N PRO A 41 20.81 6.20 17.98
CA PRO A 41 19.70 5.62 18.72
C PRO A 41 18.44 6.46 18.50
N GLU A 42 17.54 5.96 17.66
CA GLU A 42 16.27 6.58 17.32
C GLU A 42 15.10 5.70 17.77
N GLU A 43 14.03 6.33 18.21
CA GLU A 43 12.74 5.71 18.48
C GLU A 43 11.75 6.16 17.42
N THR A 44 11.09 5.20 16.77
CA THR A 44 10.05 5.46 15.78
C THR A 44 8.67 5.43 16.43
N LYS A 45 8.05 6.61 16.54
CA LYS A 45 6.69 6.77 17.07
C LYS A 45 5.68 6.94 15.95
N LEU A 46 4.48 6.40 16.16
CA LEU A 46 3.36 6.60 15.25
C LEU A 46 2.69 7.95 15.55
N ASP A 47 2.53 8.79 14.53
CA ASP A 47 1.78 10.04 14.65
C ASP A 47 0.27 9.75 14.61
N ARG A 48 -0.33 9.53 15.79
CA ARG A 48 -1.77 9.25 15.95
C ARG A 48 -2.65 10.49 15.83
N ALA A 49 -2.08 11.70 15.78
CA ALA A 49 -2.86 12.93 15.72
C ALA A 49 -3.60 13.07 14.39
N ASN A 50 -3.10 12.40 13.34
CA ASN A 50 -3.59 12.52 11.98
C ASN A 50 -4.29 11.23 11.51
N ALA A 51 -5.20 11.39 10.55
CA ALA A 51 -5.73 10.24 9.81
C ALA A 51 -4.59 9.51 9.08
N ALA A 52 -4.82 8.23 8.76
CA ALA A 52 -3.89 7.46 7.95
C ALA A 52 -3.47 8.25 6.70
N ALA A 53 -2.16 8.34 6.47
CA ALA A 53 -1.59 9.05 5.33
C ALA A 53 -1.95 8.35 4.01
N GLU A 54 -2.04 7.03 4.07
CA GLU A 54 -2.44 6.17 2.96
C GLU A 54 -3.36 5.06 3.46
N LYS A 55 -4.31 4.66 2.60
CA LYS A 55 -5.22 3.54 2.84
C LYS A 55 -5.36 2.75 1.55
N HIS A 56 -5.04 1.45 1.60
CA HIS A 56 -5.36 0.48 0.56
C HIS A 56 -6.54 -0.36 1.00
N ILE A 57 -7.46 -0.61 0.08
CA ILE A 57 -8.50 -1.62 0.23
C ILE A 57 -8.28 -2.66 -0.84
N ILE A 58 -8.13 -3.90 -0.41
CA ILE A 58 -7.80 -5.04 -1.28
C ILE A 58 -8.81 -6.17 -1.06
N PRO A 59 -9.00 -7.05 -2.04
CA PRO A 59 -9.85 -8.23 -1.89
C PRO A 59 -9.46 -9.11 -0.70
N ALA A 60 -10.42 -9.80 -0.07
CA ALA A 60 -10.14 -10.68 1.06
C ALA A 60 -9.15 -11.82 0.75
N ASN A 61 -9.12 -12.29 -0.50
CA ASN A 61 -8.18 -13.32 -0.95
C ASN A 61 -6.78 -12.79 -1.29
N ALA A 62 -6.54 -11.47 -1.23
CA ALA A 62 -5.22 -10.90 -1.46
C ALA A 62 -4.23 -11.34 -0.36
N ARG A 63 -2.99 -11.58 -0.77
CA ARG A 63 -1.89 -11.96 0.12
C ARG A 63 -1.26 -10.71 0.73
N LEU A 64 -1.25 -10.60 2.06
CA LEU A 64 -0.53 -9.54 2.75
C LEU A 64 0.97 -9.84 2.72
N LEU A 65 1.77 -8.84 2.41
CA LEU A 65 3.23 -8.92 2.39
C LEU A 65 3.87 -8.23 3.60
N VAL A 66 3.05 -7.62 4.45
CA VAL A 66 3.43 -6.89 5.66
C VAL A 66 2.63 -7.38 6.87
N LYS A 67 3.11 -7.05 8.06
CA LYS A 67 2.51 -7.41 9.34
C LYS A 67 1.99 -6.18 10.09
N GLU A 68 1.13 -6.42 11.09
CA GLU A 68 0.65 -5.39 12.01
C GLU A 68 1.82 -4.68 12.70
N ASN A 69 1.78 -3.35 12.80
CA ASN A 69 2.82 -2.49 13.37
C ASN A 69 4.19 -2.51 12.65
N GLN A 70 4.29 -3.14 11.48
CA GLN A 70 5.51 -3.07 10.66
C GLN A 70 5.69 -1.66 10.07
N ASP A 71 6.92 -1.15 10.09
CA ASP A 71 7.29 0.05 9.34
C ASP A 71 7.63 -0.32 7.90
N VAL A 72 7.12 0.46 6.94
CA VAL A 72 7.34 0.26 5.49
C VAL A 72 7.90 1.51 4.85
N ALA A 73 8.79 1.32 3.88
CA ALA A 73 9.30 2.40 3.06
C ALA A 73 8.35 2.74 1.90
N LYS A 74 8.48 3.95 1.35
CA LYS A 74 7.82 4.32 0.10
C LYS A 74 8.28 3.39 -1.04
N GLY A 75 7.33 2.84 -1.78
CA GLY A 75 7.55 1.89 -2.88
C GLY A 75 7.59 0.43 -2.44
N GLU A 76 7.62 0.14 -1.14
CA GLU A 76 7.65 -1.23 -0.64
C GLU A 76 6.31 -1.94 -0.90
N PRO A 77 6.32 -3.19 -1.40
CA PRO A 77 5.10 -3.95 -1.63
C PRO A 77 4.43 -4.34 -0.32
N VAL A 78 3.18 -3.92 -0.12
CA VAL A 78 2.39 -4.19 1.09
C VAL A 78 1.42 -5.35 0.92
N ALA A 79 0.99 -5.62 -0.31
CA ALA A 79 0.12 -6.75 -0.61
C ALA A 79 0.30 -7.22 -2.04
N GLU A 80 -0.27 -8.38 -2.34
CA GLU A 80 -0.35 -8.97 -3.66
C GLU A 80 -1.77 -9.43 -3.93
N GLU A 81 -2.40 -8.81 -4.91
CA GLU A 81 -3.64 -9.26 -5.51
C GLU A 81 -3.32 -10.49 -6.36
N LEU A 82 -4.06 -11.58 -6.14
CA LEU A 82 -3.86 -12.83 -6.85
C LEU A 82 -4.41 -12.77 -8.28
N GLU A 83 -3.95 -13.69 -9.11
CA GLU A 83 -4.49 -13.90 -10.46
C GLU A 83 -6.01 -14.14 -10.44
N ILE A 84 -6.70 -13.62 -11.45
CA ILE A 84 -8.13 -13.80 -11.63
C ILE A 84 -8.35 -14.85 -12.71
N LYS A 85 -8.79 -16.04 -12.29
CA LYS A 85 -9.06 -17.17 -13.17
C LYS A 85 -10.54 -17.33 -13.48
N VAL A 86 -10.81 -17.74 -14.72
CA VAL A 86 -12.14 -18.17 -15.16
C VAL A 86 -12.57 -19.38 -14.35
N LYS A 87 -13.76 -19.30 -13.74
CA LYS A 87 -14.34 -20.37 -12.92
C LYS A 87 -15.05 -21.44 -13.76
N ASN A 88 -15.68 -21.05 -14.86
CA ASN A 88 -16.49 -21.90 -15.71
C ASN A 88 -16.27 -21.57 -17.19
N ASP A 89 -16.38 -22.58 -18.04
CA ASP A 89 -16.32 -22.42 -19.48
C ASP A 89 -17.45 -21.52 -19.99
N GLY A 90 -17.17 -20.72 -21.01
CA GLY A 90 -18.16 -19.81 -21.59
C GLY A 90 -17.57 -18.88 -22.64
N ALA A 91 -18.30 -17.81 -22.95
CA ALA A 91 -17.83 -16.76 -23.85
C ALA A 91 -17.96 -15.40 -23.18
N ILE A 92 -16.98 -14.51 -23.43
CA ILE A 92 -17.01 -13.15 -22.89
C ILE A 92 -18.14 -12.36 -23.57
N ALA A 93 -19.23 -12.11 -22.85
CA ALA A 93 -20.40 -11.38 -23.33
C ALA A 93 -20.21 -9.86 -23.24
N GLU A 94 -19.51 -9.37 -22.20
CA GLU A 94 -19.31 -7.94 -21.95
C GLU A 94 -17.91 -7.65 -21.42
N VAL A 95 -17.32 -6.55 -21.91
CA VAL A 95 -16.13 -5.92 -21.31
C VAL A 95 -16.40 -4.42 -21.21
N LYS A 96 -16.49 -3.89 -19.99
CA LYS A 96 -16.74 -2.46 -19.73
C LYS A 96 -15.81 -1.92 -18.67
N ASN A 97 -15.45 -0.64 -18.78
CA ASN A 97 -14.70 0.05 -17.75
C ASN A 97 -15.67 0.58 -16.68
N TYR A 98 -15.38 0.29 -15.42
CA TYR A 98 -16.16 0.66 -14.26
C TYR A 98 -15.30 1.44 -13.27
N ARG A 99 -15.95 2.28 -12.47
CA ARG A 99 -15.42 2.83 -11.24
C ARG A 99 -16.09 2.13 -10.06
N VAL A 100 -15.28 1.54 -9.20
CA VAL A 100 -15.67 1.09 -7.87
C VAL A 100 -15.54 2.28 -6.94
N ILE A 101 -16.62 2.64 -6.25
CA ILE A 101 -16.64 3.73 -5.27
C ILE A 101 -17.09 3.13 -3.95
N PHE A 102 -16.25 3.25 -2.93
CA PHE A 102 -16.55 2.72 -1.61
C PHE A 102 -16.78 3.85 -0.63
N ILE A 103 -17.95 3.83 0.00
CA ILE A 103 -18.42 4.87 0.91
C ILE A 103 -18.64 4.25 2.28
N GLU A 104 -18.21 4.95 3.31
CA GLU A 104 -18.36 4.57 4.71
C GLU A 104 -19.02 5.72 5.47
N THR A 105 -19.97 5.38 6.36
CA THR A 105 -20.62 6.36 7.23
C THR A 105 -19.63 6.96 8.23
N ALA A 106 -19.92 8.15 8.74
CA ALA A 106 -19.02 8.83 9.69
C ALA A 106 -18.78 8.02 10.98
N ASP A 107 -19.77 7.25 11.43
CA ASP A 107 -19.71 6.34 12.57
C ASP A 107 -19.09 4.96 12.25
N ARG A 108 -18.70 4.73 10.98
CA ARG A 108 -18.12 3.48 10.46
C ARG A 108 -19.00 2.23 10.63
N ARG A 109 -20.30 2.40 10.91
CA ARG A 109 -21.22 1.28 11.08
C ARG A 109 -21.71 0.71 9.76
N TYR A 110 -21.84 1.55 8.74
CA TYR A 110 -22.36 1.14 7.44
C TYR A 110 -21.37 1.47 6.33
N THR A 111 -21.34 0.57 5.36
CA THR A 111 -20.50 0.74 4.18
C THR A 111 -21.27 0.34 2.94
N LYS A 112 -21.02 1.01 1.82
CA LYS A 112 -21.63 0.68 0.53
C LYS A 112 -20.64 0.84 -0.60
N THR A 113 -20.64 -0.15 -1.49
CA THR A 113 -19.82 -0.18 -2.70
C THR A 113 -20.71 0.04 -3.91
N TYR A 114 -20.38 1.04 -4.73
CA TYR A 114 -21.04 1.31 -6.00
C TYR A 114 -20.13 0.88 -7.14
N TYR A 115 -20.72 0.21 -8.12
CA TYR A 115 -20.06 -0.18 -9.36
C TYR A 115 -20.70 0.61 -10.50
N ILE A 116 -20.02 1.66 -10.93
CA ILE A 116 -20.57 2.61 -11.92
C ILE A 116 -19.80 2.50 -13.23
N PRO A 117 -20.45 2.28 -14.39
CA PRO A 117 -19.78 2.34 -15.67
C PRO A 117 -19.11 3.71 -15.89
N GLU A 118 -17.88 3.75 -16.40
CA GLU A 118 -17.22 5.03 -16.73
C GLU A 118 -17.99 5.81 -17.81
N SER A 119 -18.78 5.12 -18.65
CA SER A 119 -19.67 5.74 -19.63
C SER A 119 -20.78 6.59 -19.01
N ALA A 120 -21.15 6.33 -17.75
CA ALA A 120 -22.08 7.16 -16.98
C ALA A 120 -21.48 8.53 -16.59
N LYS A 121 -20.18 8.74 -16.84
CA LYS A 121 -19.38 9.93 -16.51
C LYS A 121 -19.41 10.24 -15.02
N ILE A 122 -18.47 9.65 -14.29
CA ILE A 122 -18.31 9.85 -12.83
C ILE A 122 -18.22 11.34 -12.50
N GLU A 123 -18.94 11.77 -11.46
CA GLU A 123 -18.92 13.15 -11.01
C GLU A 123 -17.53 13.58 -10.52
N THR A 124 -17.12 14.80 -10.82
CA THR A 124 -15.75 15.28 -10.52
C THR A 124 -15.48 15.38 -9.01
N GLY A 125 -16.52 15.58 -8.21
CA GLY A 125 -16.45 15.59 -6.74
C GLY A 125 -16.26 14.20 -6.11
N VAL A 126 -16.47 13.13 -6.87
CA VAL A 126 -16.38 11.74 -6.38
C VAL A 126 -14.92 11.29 -6.36
N LYS A 127 -14.23 11.68 -5.30
CA LYS A 127 -12.81 11.37 -5.06
C LYS A 127 -12.57 10.90 -3.64
N THR A 128 -11.55 10.08 -3.46
CA THR A 128 -11.09 9.64 -2.13
C THR A 128 -10.95 10.83 -1.18
N GLY A 129 -11.54 10.71 0.00
CA GLY A 129 -11.51 11.76 1.02
C GLY A 129 -12.73 12.69 1.02
N ALA A 130 -13.48 12.76 -0.08
CA ALA A 130 -14.64 13.67 -0.18
C ALA A 130 -15.78 13.22 0.74
N ARG A 131 -16.44 14.20 1.37
CA ARG A 131 -17.71 13.99 2.08
C ARG A 131 -18.83 13.93 1.04
N ILE A 132 -19.79 13.05 1.26
CA ILE A 132 -20.93 12.85 0.39
C ILE A 132 -22.19 12.63 1.23
N ARG A 133 -23.33 13.06 0.71
CA ARG A 133 -24.62 12.90 1.35
C ARG A 133 -25.55 12.03 0.52
N GLN A 134 -26.52 11.43 1.18
CA GLN A 134 -27.62 10.74 0.54
C GLN A 134 -28.29 11.67 -0.49
N GLY A 135 -28.65 11.10 -1.64
CA GLY A 135 -29.23 11.81 -2.77
C GLY A 135 -28.22 12.56 -3.66
N MET A 136 -26.94 12.68 -3.27
CA MET A 136 -25.94 13.29 -4.15
C MET A 136 -25.62 12.38 -5.35
N PRO A 137 -25.51 12.92 -6.58
CA PRO A 137 -25.18 12.13 -7.75
C PRO A 137 -23.72 11.64 -7.68
N LEU A 138 -23.52 10.38 -8.05
CA LEU A 138 -22.21 9.76 -8.22
C LEU A 138 -21.74 9.81 -9.68
N ALA A 139 -22.66 10.00 -10.62
CA ALA A 139 -22.39 10.10 -12.05
C ALA A 139 -23.39 11.06 -12.73
N LYS A 140 -22.96 11.64 -13.86
CA LYS A 140 -23.74 12.63 -14.62
C LYS A 140 -24.97 12.05 -15.33
N SER A 141 -25.06 10.73 -15.49
CA SER A 141 -26.22 10.10 -16.15
C SER A 141 -27.53 10.29 -15.39
N GLY A 142 -27.49 10.66 -14.11
CA GLY A 142 -28.69 10.79 -13.29
C GLY A 142 -29.30 9.46 -12.84
N GLU A 143 -28.57 8.35 -12.99
CA GLU A 143 -29.01 7.00 -12.56
C GLU A 143 -28.35 6.56 -11.24
N TYR A 144 -27.23 7.18 -10.88
CA TYR A 144 -26.40 6.74 -9.77
C TYR A 144 -26.37 7.81 -8.69
N PHE A 145 -27.04 7.55 -7.58
CA PHE A 145 -27.08 8.42 -6.42
C PHE A 145 -26.51 7.72 -5.19
N CYS A 146 -25.91 8.50 -4.31
CA CYS A 146 -25.47 8.01 -3.02
C CYS A 146 -26.68 7.75 -2.12
N GLU A 147 -26.74 6.58 -1.50
CA GLU A 147 -27.83 6.18 -0.60
C GLU A 147 -27.52 6.40 0.88
N LEU A 148 -26.30 6.84 1.22
CA LEU A 148 -25.90 7.07 2.60
C LEU A 148 -25.04 8.33 2.77
N ASP A 149 -25.13 8.92 3.95
CA ASP A 149 -24.25 10.01 4.36
C ASP A 149 -22.90 9.45 4.81
N GLY A 150 -21.81 10.01 4.31
CA GLY A 150 -20.50 9.49 4.68
C GLY A 150 -19.33 10.13 3.97
N LYS A 151 -18.26 9.34 3.86
CA LYS A 151 -17.01 9.72 3.21
C LYS A 151 -16.66 8.68 2.16
N ILE A 152 -16.21 9.16 1.00
CA ILE A 152 -15.63 8.30 -0.03
C ILE A 152 -14.27 7.83 0.49
N VAL A 153 -14.19 6.54 0.83
CA VAL A 153 -13.00 5.94 1.42
C VAL A 153 -11.98 5.60 0.34
N TYR A 154 -12.41 5.09 -0.82
CA TYR A 154 -11.57 4.98 -2.00
C TYR A 154 -12.41 4.93 -3.28
N THR A 155 -11.72 5.20 -4.39
CA THR A 155 -12.25 4.98 -5.74
C THR A 155 -11.22 4.20 -6.55
N GLN A 156 -11.64 3.20 -7.31
CA GLN A 156 -10.72 2.39 -8.12
C GLN A 156 -11.34 2.09 -9.49
N LYS A 157 -10.55 2.23 -10.56
CA LYS A 157 -10.95 1.79 -11.89
C LYS A 157 -10.83 0.29 -11.99
N MET A 158 -11.83 -0.36 -12.55
CA MET A 158 -11.87 -1.80 -12.80
C MET A 158 -12.40 -2.06 -14.21
N LYS A 159 -12.01 -3.17 -14.82
CA LYS A 159 -12.69 -3.76 -15.96
C LYS A 159 -13.70 -4.78 -15.46
N ARG A 160 -14.97 -4.55 -15.76
CA ARG A 160 -16.03 -5.54 -15.59
C ARG A 160 -16.02 -6.46 -16.80
N VAL A 161 -15.85 -7.74 -16.56
CA VAL A 161 -15.92 -8.79 -17.58
C VAL A 161 -17.07 -9.71 -17.22
N VAL A 162 -17.98 -9.94 -18.16
CA VAL A 162 -19.06 -10.91 -18.02
C VAL A 162 -18.77 -12.07 -18.95
N ILE A 163 -18.80 -13.27 -18.40
CA ILE A 163 -18.73 -14.52 -19.16
C ILE A 163 -20.11 -15.16 -19.09
N GLU A 164 -20.72 -15.34 -20.26
CA GLU A 164 -21.96 -16.08 -20.42
C GLU A 164 -21.62 -17.56 -20.61
N ARG A 165 -22.19 -18.40 -19.74
CA ARG A 165 -22.02 -19.85 -19.77
C ARG A 165 -22.98 -20.48 -20.78
N VAL A 166 -22.74 -21.73 -21.13
CA VAL A 166 -23.58 -22.49 -22.07
C VAL A 166 -25.04 -22.62 -21.60
N ASN A 167 -25.27 -22.64 -20.28
CA ASN A 167 -26.61 -22.69 -19.68
C ASN A 167 -27.31 -21.31 -19.58
N GLY A 168 -26.69 -20.24 -20.09
CA GLY A 168 -27.21 -18.87 -20.01
C GLY A 168 -26.94 -18.15 -18.68
N GLU A 169 -26.29 -18.80 -17.71
CA GLU A 169 -25.86 -18.12 -16.48
C GLU A 169 -24.63 -17.24 -16.74
N GLU A 170 -24.48 -16.18 -15.96
CA GLU A 170 -23.36 -15.24 -16.08
C GLU A 170 -22.38 -15.34 -14.91
N ASP A 171 -21.08 -15.34 -15.23
CA ASP A 171 -20.01 -15.07 -14.29
C ASP A 171 -19.50 -13.64 -14.46
N VAL A 172 -19.45 -12.88 -13.36
CA VAL A 172 -18.96 -11.51 -13.34
C VAL A 172 -17.60 -11.42 -12.66
N TYR A 173 -16.63 -10.83 -13.36
CA TYR A 173 -15.27 -10.58 -12.87
C TYR A 173 -14.98 -9.09 -12.86
N LEU A 174 -14.24 -8.65 -11.84
CA LEU A 174 -13.72 -7.29 -11.73
C LEU A 174 -12.20 -7.37 -11.72
N ILE A 175 -11.58 -6.82 -12.75
CA ILE A 175 -10.15 -6.95 -13.00
C ILE A 175 -9.52 -5.56 -12.97
N HIS A 176 -8.38 -5.41 -12.30
CA HIS A 176 -7.65 -4.15 -12.35
C HIS A 176 -7.18 -3.88 -13.79
N PRO A 177 -7.32 -2.66 -14.36
CA PRO A 177 -6.95 -2.39 -15.74
C PRO A 177 -5.49 -2.74 -16.06
N ASP A 178 -4.58 -2.48 -15.12
CA ASP A 178 -3.15 -2.72 -15.28
C ASP A 178 -2.75 -4.20 -15.28
N SER A 179 -3.59 -5.09 -14.74
CA SER A 179 -3.32 -6.53 -14.70
C SER A 179 -4.18 -7.34 -15.67
N CYS A 180 -5.07 -6.68 -16.42
CA CYS A 180 -6.00 -7.35 -17.33
C CYS A 180 -5.26 -7.91 -18.55
N ASP A 181 -5.47 -9.21 -18.86
CA ASP A 181 -4.98 -9.79 -20.11
C ASP A 181 -5.82 -9.29 -21.29
N MET A 182 -5.35 -8.21 -21.92
CA MET A 182 -6.02 -7.58 -23.06
C MET A 182 -6.04 -8.47 -24.31
N ARG A 183 -5.29 -9.59 -24.36
CA ARG A 183 -5.34 -10.54 -25.48
C ARG A 183 -6.58 -11.42 -25.39
N LEU A 184 -6.87 -11.93 -24.18
CA LEU A 184 -8.01 -12.78 -23.87
C LEU A 184 -9.30 -12.00 -23.62
N VAL A 185 -9.21 -10.86 -22.91
CA VAL A 185 -10.37 -10.09 -22.45
C VAL A 185 -10.95 -9.23 -23.57
N LYS A 186 -11.63 -9.89 -24.52
CA LYS A 186 -12.35 -9.27 -25.64
C LYS A 186 -13.72 -9.91 -25.78
N ARG A 187 -14.74 -9.10 -26.05
CA ARG A 187 -16.10 -9.58 -26.30
C ARG A 187 -16.11 -10.62 -27.43
N GLY A 188 -16.85 -11.71 -27.22
CA GLY A 188 -16.97 -12.85 -28.12
C GLY A 188 -15.89 -13.92 -27.96
N THR A 189 -14.86 -13.68 -27.15
CA THR A 189 -13.79 -14.67 -26.93
C THR A 189 -14.29 -15.83 -26.10
N ALA A 190 -14.13 -17.06 -26.59
CA ALA A 190 -14.38 -18.27 -25.82
C ALA A 190 -13.28 -18.46 -24.77
N VAL A 191 -13.68 -18.83 -23.56
CA VAL A 191 -12.80 -19.01 -22.41
C VAL A 191 -13.09 -20.35 -21.72
N LYS A 192 -12.06 -20.92 -21.12
CA LYS A 192 -12.12 -22.17 -20.36
C LYS A 192 -11.80 -21.93 -18.90
N ARG A 193 -12.34 -22.80 -18.03
CA ARG A 193 -11.99 -22.83 -16.62
C ARG A 193 -10.48 -22.90 -16.45
N GLY A 194 -9.95 -21.99 -15.65
CA GLY A 194 -8.52 -21.87 -15.37
C GLY A 194 -7.79 -20.82 -16.22
N ASP A 195 -8.40 -20.33 -17.31
CA ASP A 195 -7.83 -19.23 -18.09
C ASP A 195 -7.66 -17.99 -17.21
N VAL A 196 -6.54 -17.29 -17.38
CA VAL A 196 -6.18 -16.12 -16.58
C VAL A 196 -6.74 -14.87 -17.26
N LEU A 197 -7.73 -14.23 -16.63
CA LEU A 197 -8.28 -12.95 -17.09
C LEU A 197 -7.44 -11.75 -16.63
N GLY A 198 -6.74 -11.90 -15.50
CA GLY A 198 -5.79 -10.90 -15.05
C GLY A 198 -4.70 -11.48 -14.16
N ASP A 199 -3.49 -10.99 -14.37
CA ASP A 199 -2.28 -11.43 -13.68
C ASP A 199 -2.26 -10.97 -12.21
N SER A 200 -1.39 -11.60 -11.42
CA SER A 200 -1.08 -11.13 -10.07
C SER A 200 -0.52 -9.71 -10.09
N ARG A 201 -0.92 -8.89 -9.11
CA ARG A 201 -0.51 -7.49 -9.02
C ARG A 201 -0.05 -7.15 -7.61
N LYS A 202 1.15 -6.55 -7.50
CA LYS A 202 1.63 -6.01 -6.23
C LYS A 202 1.02 -4.64 -5.95
N VAL A 203 0.57 -4.46 -4.72
CA VAL A 203 0.16 -3.16 -4.17
C VAL A 203 1.34 -2.63 -3.38
N THR A 204 1.87 -1.48 -3.80
CA THR A 204 3.01 -0.82 -3.16
C THR A 204 2.57 0.39 -2.37
N SER A 205 3.24 0.63 -1.25
CA SER A 205 3.09 1.85 -0.47
C SER A 205 3.54 3.08 -1.27
N LYS A 206 2.81 4.18 -1.19
CA LYS A 206 3.20 5.50 -1.74
C LYS A 206 3.86 6.39 -0.69
N THR A 207 3.81 6.01 0.58
CA THR A 207 4.38 6.78 1.70
C THR A 207 5.13 5.90 2.71
N GLU A 208 6.23 6.40 3.26
CA GLU A 208 6.82 5.74 4.44
C GLU A 208 5.86 5.86 5.63
N GLY A 209 5.76 4.79 6.43
CA GLY A 209 4.98 4.82 7.66
C GLY A 209 4.78 3.46 8.30
N ARG A 210 3.96 3.44 9.34
CA ARG A 210 3.65 2.22 10.11
C ARG A 210 2.30 1.66 9.69
N ILE A 211 2.27 0.34 9.53
CA ILE A 211 1.12 -0.44 9.10
C ILE A 211 0.13 -0.68 10.23
N GLU A 212 -1.15 -0.46 9.94
CA GLU A 212 -2.30 -1.00 10.67
C GLU A 212 -3.17 -1.79 9.68
N LEU A 213 -3.45 -3.05 10.00
CA LEU A 213 -4.23 -3.96 9.19
C LEU A 213 -5.64 -4.11 9.76
N SER A 214 -6.60 -4.32 8.88
CA SER A 214 -7.95 -4.71 9.28
C SER A 214 -8.50 -5.71 8.28
N GLU A 215 -8.96 -6.86 8.76
CA GLU A 215 -9.68 -7.83 7.93
C GLU A 215 -11.18 -7.67 8.17
N LEU A 216 -11.92 -7.43 7.09
CA LEU A 216 -13.36 -7.21 7.10
C LEU A 216 -14.04 -8.23 6.18
N PRO A 217 -15.36 -8.47 6.33
CA PRO A 217 -16.08 -9.33 5.39
C PRO A 217 -15.87 -8.88 3.94
N GLY A 218 -15.24 -9.74 3.13
CA GLY A 218 -15.00 -9.53 1.70
C GLY A 218 -13.80 -8.64 1.34
N ARG A 219 -13.10 -8.01 2.29
CA ARG A 219 -11.93 -7.14 2.00
C ARG A 219 -10.91 -7.08 3.14
N LYS A 220 -9.70 -6.67 2.81
CA LYS A 220 -8.69 -6.25 3.80
C LYS A 220 -8.39 -4.77 3.61
N GLU A 221 -8.06 -4.10 4.70
CA GLU A 221 -7.59 -2.72 4.71
C GLU A 221 -6.14 -2.68 5.20
N ILE A 222 -5.32 -1.90 4.51
CA ILE A 222 -3.96 -1.57 4.92
C ILE A 222 -3.92 -0.06 5.09
N LYS A 223 -3.76 0.41 6.33
CA LYS A 223 -3.56 1.82 6.64
C LYS A 223 -2.09 2.06 6.93
N ILE A 224 -1.57 3.17 6.43
CA ILE A 224 -0.20 3.59 6.66
C ILE A 224 -0.26 4.93 7.39
N PHE A 225 0.25 4.96 8.61
CA PHE A 225 0.32 6.17 9.43
C PHE A 225 1.72 6.76 9.36
N LYS A 226 1.80 8.10 9.34
CA LYS A 226 3.09 8.78 9.41
C LYS A 226 3.81 8.38 10.70
N ILE A 227 5.12 8.21 10.57
CA ILE A 227 6.01 7.97 11.70
C ILE A 227 6.87 9.20 11.94
N ILE A 228 7.19 9.43 13.20
CA ILE A 228 8.13 10.45 13.66
C ILE A 228 9.29 9.72 14.30
N ARG A 229 10.51 9.99 13.83
CA ARG A 229 11.73 9.48 14.43
C ARG A 229 12.24 10.50 15.44
N THR A 230 12.35 10.09 16.70
CA THR A 230 12.90 10.91 17.78
C THR A 230 14.19 10.29 18.27
N ARG A 231 15.23 11.09 18.44
CA ARG A 231 16.50 10.61 19.01
C ARG A 231 16.30 10.28 20.49
N LEU A 232 16.71 9.07 20.88
CA LEU A 232 16.66 8.62 22.29
C LEU A 232 17.75 9.31 23.11
N TYR A 233 18.93 9.49 22.52
CA TYR A 233 20.09 10.13 23.16
C TYR A 233 20.65 11.20 22.21
N PRO A 234 20.11 12.43 22.22
CA PRO A 234 20.63 13.53 21.42
C PRO A 234 22.12 13.78 21.73
N GLY A 235 22.93 13.93 20.70
CA GLY A 235 24.39 14.11 20.79
C GLY A 235 25.19 12.83 20.98
N TYR A 236 24.61 11.65 20.74
CA TYR A 236 25.33 10.38 20.90
C TYR A 236 25.24 9.48 19.66
N VAL A 237 26.38 8.91 19.28
CA VAL A 237 26.52 7.89 18.24
C VAL A 237 27.12 6.63 18.86
N PHE A 238 26.52 5.49 18.61
CA PHE A 238 26.96 4.20 19.13
C PHE A 238 27.79 3.52 18.05
N ILE A 239 29.02 3.14 18.37
CA ILE A 239 29.94 2.52 17.43
C ILE A 239 30.48 1.22 18.00
N GLU A 240 30.39 0.14 17.23
CA GLU A 240 31.05 -1.11 17.55
C GLU A 240 32.44 -1.13 16.90
N MET A 241 33.52 -1.27 17.67
CA MET A 241 34.88 -1.33 17.12
C MET A 241 35.86 -2.11 18.00
N ILE A 242 37.00 -2.51 17.43
CA ILE A 242 38.17 -2.93 18.21
C ILE A 242 38.86 -1.66 18.71
N MET A 243 39.03 -1.49 20.02
CA MET A 243 39.72 -0.32 20.57
C MET A 243 41.23 -0.50 20.45
N ASN A 244 41.87 0.33 19.60
CA ASN A 244 43.32 0.45 19.43
C ASN A 244 43.66 1.90 18.99
N GLU A 245 44.94 2.24 18.83
CA GLU A 245 45.36 3.58 18.44
C GLU A 245 44.83 4.01 17.06
N GLU A 246 44.81 3.11 16.08
CA GLU A 246 44.33 3.39 14.72
C GLU A 246 42.84 3.76 14.70
N THR A 247 42.01 2.99 15.39
CA THR A 247 40.58 3.23 15.49
C THR A 247 40.27 4.48 16.30
N LEU A 248 41.00 4.72 17.40
CA LEU A 248 40.84 5.90 18.25
C LEU A 248 41.21 7.19 17.51
N ASN A 249 42.25 7.18 16.68
CA ASN A 249 42.65 8.35 15.90
C ASN A 249 41.71 8.65 14.72
N LEU A 250 40.96 7.65 14.26
CA LEU A 250 40.03 7.82 13.14
C LEU A 250 38.72 8.51 13.57
N VAL A 251 38.18 8.12 14.73
CA VAL A 251 36.88 8.58 15.27
C VAL A 251 36.99 9.91 16.00
#